data_AF-A0A3B9M675-F1
#
_entry.id   AF-A0A3B9M675-F1
#
_cell.length_a   1.000
_cell.length_b   1.000
_cell.length_c   1.000
_cell.angle_alpha   90.00
_cell.angle_beta   90.00
_cell.angle_gamma   90.00
#
_symmetry.space_group_name_H-M   'P 1'
#
loop_
_entity.id
_entity.type
_entity.pdbx_description
1 polymer ?
#
loop_
_entity_poly.entity_id
_entity_poly.type
_entity_poly.pdbx_seq_one_letter_code
_entity_poly.pdbx_strand_id
1 'polypeptide(L)'
;NELVYAGFSLGVMGAQMLAQTRPGAKGALLFSAAFPASEFGGSWPPGVPLQIHMMEADEWAMEDLPAARELVETIEGAELFLYPGDRHLFADSSLPDYDEGAAKLLKQRVLSFLDNIK
;
A
#
# COMPACT_ATOMS: atom_id res chain seq x y z
N ASN A 1 -0.67 -20.64 -7.75
CA ASN A 1 -0.04 -19.82 -6.70
C ASN A 1 -0.63 -18.44 -6.75
N GLU A 2 -1.67 -18.24 -5.97
CA GLU A 2 -2.43 -17.00 -5.84
C GLU A 2 -1.85 -16.25 -4.64
N LEU A 3 -1.32 -15.05 -4.86
CA LEU A 3 -0.52 -14.32 -3.86
C LEU A 3 -0.97 -12.86 -3.77
N VAL A 4 -0.97 -12.34 -2.55
CA VAL A 4 -1.03 -10.91 -2.26
C VAL A 4 0.39 -10.41 -2.04
N TYR A 5 0.74 -9.27 -2.63
CA TYR A 5 2.06 -8.66 -2.46
C TYR A 5 1.96 -7.50 -1.46
N ALA A 6 2.86 -7.50 -0.49
CA ALA A 6 2.90 -6.51 0.56
C ALA A 6 4.31 -5.92 0.66
N GLY A 7 4.43 -4.61 0.78
CA GLY A 7 5.72 -3.93 0.85
C GLY A 7 5.67 -2.71 1.76
N PHE A 8 6.71 -2.53 2.57
CA PHE A 8 6.89 -1.37 3.46
C PHE A 8 8.01 -0.49 2.93
N SER A 9 7.80 0.82 2.86
CA SER A 9 8.79 1.80 2.39
C SER A 9 9.35 1.35 1.03
N LEU A 10 10.69 1.23 0.89
CA LEU A 10 11.34 0.73 -0.32
C LEU A 10 10.82 -0.65 -0.79
N GLY A 11 10.32 -1.49 0.13
CA GLY A 11 9.70 -2.77 -0.20
C GLY A 11 8.45 -2.67 -1.08
N VAL A 12 7.80 -1.49 -1.11
CA VAL A 12 6.68 -1.19 -2.02
C VAL A 12 7.10 -1.34 -3.48
N MET A 13 8.33 -0.96 -3.84
CA MET A 13 8.80 -1.03 -5.23
C MET A 13 8.70 -2.46 -5.78
N GLY A 14 9.19 -3.45 -5.02
CA GLY A 14 9.10 -4.85 -5.40
C GLY A 14 7.66 -5.40 -5.34
N ALA A 15 6.90 -5.03 -4.28
CA ALA A 15 5.53 -5.49 -4.11
C ALA A 15 4.61 -5.01 -5.23
N GLN A 16 4.70 -3.73 -5.59
CA GLN A 16 3.90 -3.11 -6.62
C GLN A 16 4.28 -3.63 -8.02
N MET A 17 5.57 -3.72 -8.33
CA MET A 17 6.06 -4.33 -9.57
C MET A 17 5.49 -5.75 -9.75
N LEU A 18 5.56 -6.59 -8.71
CA LEU A 18 5.06 -7.96 -8.77
C LEU A 18 3.54 -8.03 -8.86
N ALA A 19 2.81 -7.19 -8.12
CA ALA A 19 1.36 -7.11 -8.22
C ALA A 19 0.91 -6.73 -9.63
N GLN A 20 1.64 -5.84 -10.31
CA GLN A 20 1.31 -5.40 -11.67
C GLN A 20 1.70 -6.40 -12.77
N THR A 21 2.82 -7.10 -12.60
CA THR A 21 3.44 -7.83 -13.73
C THR A 21 3.31 -9.34 -13.63
N ARG A 22 3.05 -9.90 -12.44
CA ARG A 22 2.99 -11.35 -12.26
C ARG A 22 1.56 -11.88 -12.44
N PRO A 23 1.32 -12.80 -13.39
CA PRO A 23 0.03 -13.46 -13.54
C PRO A 23 -0.40 -14.16 -12.23
N GLY A 24 -1.67 -13.98 -11.86
CA GLY A 24 -2.26 -14.58 -10.66
C GLY A 24 -2.04 -13.79 -9.36
N ALA A 25 -1.57 -12.53 -9.44
CA ALA A 25 -1.65 -11.60 -8.32
C ALA A 25 -3.12 -11.44 -7.86
N LYS A 26 -3.33 -11.46 -6.55
CA LYS A 26 -4.65 -11.38 -5.93
C LYS A 26 -4.93 -10.09 -5.21
N GLY A 27 -3.90 -9.29 -4.97
CA GLY A 27 -4.03 -7.98 -4.34
C GLY A 27 -2.67 -7.39 -4.01
N ALA A 28 -2.66 -6.11 -3.65
CA ALA A 28 -1.49 -5.40 -3.19
C ALA A 28 -1.77 -4.60 -1.92
N LEU A 29 -0.79 -4.58 -1.01
CA LEU A 29 -0.78 -3.80 0.22
C LEU A 29 0.50 -2.96 0.25
N LEU A 30 0.36 -1.65 0.08
CA LEU A 30 1.50 -0.72 0.02
C LEU A 30 1.53 0.11 1.31
N PHE A 31 2.64 0.07 2.03
CA PHE A 31 2.80 0.76 3.31
C PHE A 31 3.90 1.82 3.20
N SER A 32 3.54 3.06 3.52
CA SER A 32 4.43 4.22 3.60
C SER A 32 5.12 4.63 2.30
N ALA A 33 4.70 4.07 1.15
CA ALA A 33 5.15 4.48 -0.17
C ALA A 33 4.13 4.05 -1.23
N ALA A 34 4.13 4.71 -2.39
CA ALA A 34 3.37 4.32 -3.57
C ALA A 34 4.00 4.93 -4.82
N PHE A 35 4.03 4.17 -5.91
CA PHE A 35 4.58 4.66 -7.17
C PHE A 35 3.47 4.77 -8.23
N PRO A 36 3.60 5.66 -9.23
CA PRO A 36 2.70 5.64 -10.37
C PRO A 36 2.71 4.26 -11.02
N ALA A 37 1.56 3.75 -11.48
CA ALA A 37 1.52 2.44 -12.15
C ALA A 37 2.45 2.38 -13.38
N SER A 38 2.65 3.53 -14.05
CA SER A 38 3.55 3.70 -15.20
C SER A 38 5.02 3.39 -14.89
N GLU A 39 5.45 3.49 -13.63
CA GLU A 39 6.82 3.17 -13.18
C GLU A 39 7.20 1.73 -13.53
N PHE A 40 6.23 0.81 -13.49
CA PHE A 40 6.46 -0.62 -13.77
C PHE A 40 5.98 -1.04 -15.16
N GLY A 41 5.85 -0.09 -16.08
CA GLY A 41 5.70 -0.34 -17.52
C GLY A 41 4.34 -0.93 -17.95
N GLY A 42 3.32 -0.90 -17.09
CA GLY A 42 1.99 -1.44 -17.40
C GLY A 42 0.87 -0.76 -16.62
N SER A 43 -0.38 -0.95 -17.05
CA SER A 43 -1.54 -0.56 -16.25
C SER A 43 -1.70 -1.48 -15.04
N TRP A 44 -2.43 -1.03 -14.04
CA TRP A 44 -2.84 -1.92 -12.97
C TRP A 44 -3.67 -3.10 -13.52
N PRO A 45 -3.46 -4.35 -13.07
CA PRO A 45 -4.22 -5.48 -13.57
C PRO A 45 -5.69 -5.39 -13.17
N PRO A 46 -6.64 -5.61 -14.11
CA PRO A 46 -8.07 -5.55 -13.80
C PRO A 46 -8.46 -6.52 -12.68
N GLY A 47 -9.25 -6.03 -11.73
CA GLY A 47 -9.78 -6.83 -10.63
C GLY A 47 -8.77 -7.22 -9.54
N VAL A 48 -7.54 -6.69 -9.58
CA VAL A 48 -6.57 -6.84 -8.49
C VAL A 48 -6.78 -5.69 -7.50
N PRO A 49 -7.33 -5.94 -6.29
CA PRO A 49 -7.58 -4.89 -5.31
C PRO A 49 -6.27 -4.36 -4.71
N LEU A 50 -6.31 -3.11 -4.22
CA LEU A 50 -5.15 -2.37 -3.71
C LEU A 50 -5.53 -1.62 -2.44
N GLN A 51 -4.71 -1.73 -1.38
CA GLN A 51 -4.73 -0.77 -0.28
C GLN A 51 -3.38 -0.08 -0.14
N ILE A 52 -3.43 1.23 0.11
CA ILE A 52 -2.28 2.08 0.38
C ILE A 52 -2.44 2.66 1.79
N HIS A 53 -1.40 2.61 2.61
CA HIS A 53 -1.43 3.08 3.99
C HIS A 53 -0.26 4.03 4.25
N MET A 54 -0.53 5.27 4.63
CA MET A 54 0.49 6.31 4.81
C MET A 54 0.13 7.22 5.99
N MET A 55 1.12 7.79 6.67
CA MET A 55 0.86 8.89 7.60
C MET A 55 0.75 10.23 6.84
N GLU A 56 -0.14 11.11 7.29
CA GLU A 56 -0.51 12.36 6.59
C GLU A 56 0.65 13.35 6.43
N ALA A 57 1.56 13.39 7.40
CA ALA A 57 2.67 14.33 7.46
C ALA A 57 4.04 13.63 7.42
N ASP A 58 4.10 12.35 7.01
CA ASP A 58 5.36 11.67 6.74
C ASP A 58 6.04 12.30 5.51
N GLU A 59 7.24 12.87 5.71
CA GLU A 59 7.98 13.60 4.68
C GLU A 59 8.17 12.80 3.40
N TRP A 60 8.38 11.49 3.51
CA TRP A 60 8.62 10.62 2.34
C TRP A 60 7.29 10.25 1.68
N ALA A 61 6.27 9.90 2.46
CA ALA A 61 4.96 9.59 1.91
C ALA A 61 4.27 10.81 1.28
N MET A 62 4.57 12.04 1.71
CA MET A 62 4.05 13.25 1.07
C MET A 62 4.56 13.42 -0.37
N GLU A 63 5.78 12.97 -0.67
CA GLU A 63 6.30 12.94 -2.05
C GLU A 63 5.55 11.93 -2.92
N ASP A 64 5.15 10.80 -2.32
CA ASP A 64 4.43 9.70 -2.99
C ASP A 64 2.90 9.89 -3.03
N LEU A 65 2.35 10.79 -2.21
CA LEU A 65 0.90 10.99 -2.07
C LEU A 65 0.19 11.33 -3.40
N PRO A 66 0.76 12.11 -4.33
CA PRO A 66 0.17 12.30 -5.65
C PRO A 66 -0.02 10.98 -6.42
N ALA A 67 0.98 10.08 -6.37
CA ALA A 67 0.90 8.78 -7.01
C ALA A 67 -0.14 7.88 -6.32
N ALA A 68 -0.19 7.89 -4.99
CA ALA A 68 -1.21 7.16 -4.24
C ALA A 68 -2.63 7.60 -4.60
N ARG A 69 -2.85 8.92 -4.75
CA ARG A 69 -4.13 9.51 -5.17
C ARG A 69 -4.50 9.11 -6.60
N GLU A 70 -3.56 9.18 -7.53
CA GLU A 70 -3.77 8.74 -8.92
C GLU A 70 -4.18 7.25 -8.98
N LEU A 71 -3.52 6.38 -8.21
CA LEU A 71 -3.85 4.97 -8.15
C LEU A 71 -5.29 4.75 -7.69
N VAL A 72 -5.74 5.40 -6.61
CA VAL A 72 -7.11 5.23 -6.12
C VAL A 72 -8.17 5.87 -7.01
N GLU A 73 -7.82 6.90 -7.78
CA GLU A 73 -8.73 7.50 -8.77
C GLU A 73 -8.89 6.62 -10.01
N THR A 74 -7.86 5.85 -10.38
CA THR A 74 -7.81 5.10 -11.64
C THR A 74 -8.12 3.61 -11.49
N ILE A 75 -7.93 3.04 -10.29
CA ILE A 75 -8.10 1.61 -10.04
C ILE A 75 -9.41 1.37 -9.29
N GLU A 76 -10.30 0.60 -9.90
CA GLU A 76 -11.55 0.18 -9.27
C GLU A 76 -11.28 -0.65 -7.99
N GLY A 77 -11.81 -0.18 -6.86
CA GLY A 77 -11.67 -0.86 -5.57
C GLY A 77 -10.32 -0.63 -4.87
N ALA A 78 -9.50 0.31 -5.35
CA ALA A 78 -8.31 0.74 -4.62
C ALA A 78 -8.70 1.71 -3.47
N GLU A 79 -8.04 1.57 -2.32
CA GLU A 79 -8.29 2.39 -1.14
C GLU A 79 -6.99 3.04 -0.64
N LEU A 80 -7.06 4.32 -0.29
CA LEU A 80 -5.97 5.06 0.37
C LEU A 80 -6.38 5.40 1.79
N PHE A 81 -5.61 4.92 2.75
CA PHE A 81 -5.77 5.20 4.16
C PHE A 81 -4.66 6.12 4.64
N LEU A 82 -5.06 7.34 5.00
CA LEU A 82 -4.19 8.29 5.68
C LEU A 82 -4.39 8.19 7.19
N TYR A 83 -3.28 8.15 7.91
CA TYR A 83 -3.23 8.09 9.37
C TYR A 83 -2.69 9.42 9.90
N PRO A 84 -3.30 10.02 10.94
CA PRO A 84 -2.72 11.21 11.58
C PRO A 84 -1.32 10.88 12.11
N GLY A 85 -0.33 11.69 11.77
CA GLY A 85 1.06 11.52 12.21
C GLY A 85 2.08 11.88 11.14
N ASP A 86 3.36 11.82 11.51
CA ASP A 86 4.53 12.20 10.71
C ASP A 86 5.57 11.09 10.59
N ARG A 87 5.24 9.86 11.00
CA ARG A 87 6.16 8.73 11.09
C ARG A 87 6.10 7.83 9.86
N HIS A 88 7.25 7.40 9.38
CA HIS A 88 7.34 6.61 8.16
C HIS A 88 7.02 5.13 8.44
N LEU A 89 7.76 4.48 9.32
CA LEU A 89 7.59 3.05 9.61
C LEU A 89 6.72 2.81 10.85
N PHE A 90 5.57 3.49 10.91
CA PHE A 90 4.70 3.51 12.09
C PHE A 90 4.12 2.16 12.52
N ALA A 91 4.16 1.16 11.64
CA ALA A 91 3.67 -0.20 11.93
C ALA A 91 4.72 -1.12 12.59
N ASP A 92 5.99 -0.71 12.63
CA ASP A 92 7.09 -1.54 13.16
C ASP A 92 7.35 -1.25 14.64
N SER A 93 6.92 -2.16 15.51
CA SER A 93 7.06 -2.04 16.97
C SER A 93 8.50 -2.09 17.50
N SER A 94 9.48 -2.32 16.64
CA SER A 94 10.90 -2.28 17.00
C SER A 94 11.53 -0.90 16.80
N LEU A 95 10.83 0.04 16.15
CA LEU A 95 11.34 1.37 15.82
C LEU A 95 10.75 2.46 16.71
N PRO A 96 11.46 3.60 16.90
CA PRO A 96 10.91 4.78 17.55
C PRO A 96 9.68 5.37 16.84
N ASP A 97 9.55 5.08 15.54
CA ASP A 97 8.45 5.54 14.69
C ASP A 97 7.12 4.84 14.99
N TYR A 98 7.13 3.75 15.77
CA TYR A 98 5.95 2.96 16.07
C TYR A 98 4.82 3.79 16.68
N ASP A 99 3.65 3.73 16.06
CA ASP A 99 2.40 4.25 16.62
C ASP A 99 1.42 3.09 16.81
N GLU A 100 1.16 2.72 18.07
CA GLU A 100 0.32 1.58 18.41
C GLU A 100 -1.11 1.70 17.85
N GLY A 101 -1.68 2.92 17.89
CA GLY A 101 -3.04 3.18 17.44
C GLY A 101 -3.19 3.01 15.94
N ALA A 102 -2.30 3.65 15.18
CA ALA A 102 -2.24 3.56 13.73
C ALA A 102 -1.88 2.13 13.27
N ALA A 103 -0.91 1.48 13.91
CA ALA A 103 -0.52 0.11 13.59
C ALA A 103 -1.67 -0.89 13.82
N LYS A 104 -2.43 -0.73 14.91
CA LYS A 104 -3.61 -1.56 15.19
C LYS A 104 -4.71 -1.38 14.14
N LEU A 105 -4.99 -0.14 13.75
CA LEU A 105 -5.99 0.16 12.73
C LEU A 105 -5.56 -0.32 11.33
N LEU A 106 -4.28 -0.14 10.97
CA LEU A 106 -3.68 -0.72 9.77
C LEU A 106 -3.87 -2.23 9.75
N LYS A 107 -3.51 -2.93 10.84
CA LYS A 107 -3.67 -4.37 10.94
C LYS A 107 -5.11 -4.82 10.74
N GLN A 108 -6.08 -4.11 11.31
CA GLN A 108 -7.51 -4.43 11.13
C GLN A 108 -7.95 -4.32 9.67
N ARG A 109 -7.55 -3.24 8.98
CA ARG A 109 -7.86 -3.03 7.55
C ARG A 109 -7.21 -4.09 6.66
N VAL A 110 -5.94 -4.40 6.89
CA VAL A 110 -5.20 -5.44 6.16
C VAL A 110 -5.85 -6.81 6.34
N LEU A 111 -6.21 -7.20 7.57
CA LEU A 111 -6.87 -8.49 7.78
C LEU A 111 -8.24 -8.54 7.10
N SER A 112 -9.03 -7.46 7.19
CA SER A 112 -10.30 -7.36 6.46
C SER A 112 -10.13 -7.41 4.94
N PHE A 113 -9.06 -6.83 4.40
CA PHE A 113 -8.73 -6.93 2.98
C PHE A 113 -8.43 -8.37 2.60
N LEU A 114 -7.55 -9.03 3.35
CA LEU A 114 -7.13 -10.41 3.09
C LEU A 114 -8.30 -11.40 3.19
N ASP A 115 -9.22 -11.22 4.13
CA ASP A 115 -10.42 -12.05 4.28
C ASP A 115 -11.37 -11.95 3.08
N ASN A 116 -11.29 -10.86 2.30
CA ASN A 116 -12.12 -10.63 1.11
C ASN A 116 -11.46 -11.04 -0.20
N ILE A 117 -10.19 -11.48 -0.17
CA ILE A 117 -9.49 -11.98 -1.36
C ILE A 117 -10.07 -13.34 -1.77
N LYS A 118 -10.46 -13.45 -3.05
CA LYS A 118 -11.04 -14.66 -3.64
C LYS A 118 -10.02 -15.52 -4.37
#